data_AF-A0A7X8PMJ2-F1
#
_entry.id   AF-A0A7X8PMJ2-F1
#
_cell.length_a   1.000
_cell.length_b   1.000
_cell.length_c   1.000
_cell.angle_alpha   90.00
_cell.angle_beta   90.00
_cell.angle_gamma   90.00
#
_symmetry.space_group_name_H-M   'P 1'
#
loop_
_entity.id
_entity.type
_entity.pdbx_description
1 polymer ?
#
loop_
_entity_poly.entity_id
_entity_poly.type
_entity_poly.pdbx_seq_one_letter_code
_entity_poly.pdbx_strand_id
1 'polypeptide(L)'
;FMSPEQAAGRLSEVDARTDIYSLGCIMYGMLTLEDSPFVRSNDTGETLNRVIHGIMLPPRRRAPKRKISKELNAICVKAMAVNPELRYQSVNEMIKDIRKWQADEPVSAYSDPILTRVLKLFRRRPLIPSVLAVALLTIFTYWAFIEIDSIVKTNSYLRVAEYNINQGELTMLRARATFINMRRYQRGENINRSPAHLEQDFASQIMEYNNYYNTAGDFLQRANELNIKNREVHSRIDKMLIKRLRFYLDVEDFDKANRLYRSMKLNQRKSIYLMLKDDKELDAQIRMLLANLGYFSVLINRQDAVLSYTKLPQFGNARDAEFEPFPAVPLVKHQMREGAYLLKVVVPDLPPLFVPFKINICGDEVLNLKIPDQIPEGMRFIPGGKVVANHVFHVVNHNLQIWDTVPDFFISRHPVSFGEYRKFWLALDDQKLRQKYMPKLLKNREYHDIFDHSGNLLVNVDIDSPVFGVDLASAKAYCRWLSRRLGQSRVLPSPLQWRRASAGMPNYEWQSEILFPSDPDNSEEYAESVFGMITRPDMQEITSANSVADIANSEVLGASKTSMLDEESFNRITFRTAMTTE
;
A
#
# COMPACT_ATOMS: atom_id res chain seq x y z
N PHE A 1 -16.82 80.33 -56.41
CA PHE A 1 -16.71 80.00 -54.99
C PHE A 1 -15.46 80.67 -54.45
N MET A 2 -15.51 81.34 -53.30
CA MET A 2 -14.32 81.93 -52.65
C MET A 2 -13.89 81.02 -51.50
N SER A 3 -12.59 80.77 -51.34
CA SER A 3 -12.09 80.08 -50.15
C SER A 3 -12.14 80.98 -48.91
N PRO A 4 -12.06 80.42 -47.69
CA PRO A 4 -12.06 81.19 -46.43
C PRO A 4 -10.94 82.24 -46.34
N GLU A 5 -9.76 81.95 -46.88
CA GLU A 5 -8.64 82.89 -46.97
C GLU A 5 -8.90 84.04 -47.97
N GLN A 6 -9.50 83.73 -49.13
CA GLN A 6 -9.95 84.75 -50.09
C GLN A 6 -11.08 85.62 -49.52
N ALA A 7 -12.06 84.98 -48.86
CA ALA A 7 -13.19 85.64 -48.23
C ALA A 7 -12.77 86.57 -47.08
N ALA A 8 -11.70 86.21 -46.36
CA ALA A 8 -11.12 87.02 -45.29
C ALA A 8 -10.12 88.09 -45.78
N GLY A 9 -9.84 88.18 -47.10
CA GLY A 9 -8.88 89.12 -47.66
C GLY A 9 -7.41 88.79 -47.36
N ARG A 10 -7.10 87.56 -46.95
CA ARG A 10 -5.74 87.10 -46.61
C ARG A 10 -4.98 86.65 -47.87
N LEU A 11 -4.64 87.62 -48.72
CA LEU A 11 -4.03 87.36 -50.05
C LEU A 11 -2.70 86.60 -49.98
N SER A 12 -1.93 86.73 -48.90
CA SER A 12 -0.67 86.00 -48.69
C SER A 12 -0.84 84.51 -48.42
N GLU A 13 -2.04 84.06 -48.06
CA GLU A 13 -2.37 82.65 -47.78
C GLU A 13 -3.04 81.96 -48.99
N VAL A 14 -3.27 82.67 -50.09
CA VAL A 14 -3.92 82.15 -51.30
C VAL A 14 -2.90 81.36 -52.13
N ASP A 15 -3.14 80.06 -52.27
CA ASP A 15 -2.33 79.15 -53.09
C ASP A 15 -3.21 78.12 -53.82
N ALA A 16 -2.61 77.09 -54.43
CA ALA A 16 -3.34 76.04 -55.16
C ALA A 16 -4.42 75.31 -54.31
N ARG A 17 -4.37 75.37 -52.98
CA ARG A 17 -5.37 74.78 -52.08
C ARG A 17 -6.67 75.59 -52.02
N THR A 18 -6.66 76.83 -52.47
CA THR A 18 -7.85 77.63 -52.73
C THR A 18 -8.67 77.05 -53.89
N ASP A 19 -8.02 76.55 -54.95
CA ASP A 19 -8.71 75.87 -56.04
C ASP A 19 -9.30 74.53 -55.59
N ILE A 20 -8.60 73.79 -54.71
CA ILE A 20 -9.12 72.57 -54.09
C ILE A 20 -10.39 72.85 -53.27
N TYR A 21 -10.44 73.98 -52.56
CA TYR A 21 -11.65 74.42 -51.87
C TYR A 21 -12.80 74.69 -52.84
N SER A 22 -12.52 75.38 -53.95
CA SER A 22 -13.51 75.64 -55.01
C SER A 22 -14.02 74.34 -55.65
N LEU A 23 -13.15 73.38 -55.93
CA LEU A 23 -13.53 72.03 -56.38
C LEU A 23 -14.37 71.29 -55.33
N GLY A 24 -14.06 71.43 -54.04
CA GLY A 24 -14.87 70.94 -52.94
C GLY A 24 -16.29 71.52 -52.95
N CYS A 25 -16.43 72.82 -53.23
CA CYS A 25 -17.73 73.49 -53.32
C CYS A 25 -18.55 73.02 -54.53
N ILE A 26 -17.89 72.82 -55.69
CA ILE A 26 -18.53 72.24 -56.88
C ILE A 26 -18.97 70.80 -56.58
N MET A 27 -18.11 70.00 -55.95
CA MET A 27 -18.44 68.64 -55.50
C MET A 27 -19.62 68.63 -54.54
N TYR A 28 -19.67 69.55 -53.58
CA TYR A 28 -20.81 69.72 -52.69
C TYR A 28 -22.10 69.95 -53.48
N GLY A 29 -22.10 70.92 -54.40
CA GLY A 29 -23.27 71.23 -55.22
C GLY A 29 -23.73 70.05 -56.07
N MET A 30 -22.79 69.29 -56.65
CA MET A 30 -23.11 68.04 -57.37
C MET A 30 -23.71 66.96 -56.45
N LEU A 31 -23.19 66.82 -55.23
CA LEU A 31 -23.67 65.81 -54.28
C LEU A 31 -25.06 66.15 -53.71
N THR A 32 -25.33 67.42 -53.44
CA THR A 32 -26.59 67.88 -52.82
C THR A 32 -27.65 68.32 -53.83
N LEU A 33 -27.26 68.62 -55.08
CA LEU A 33 -28.03 69.37 -56.09
C LEU A 33 -28.46 70.77 -55.60
N GLU A 34 -27.54 71.47 -54.95
CA GLU A 34 -27.76 72.84 -54.51
C GLU A 34 -26.71 73.77 -55.14
N ASP A 35 -27.11 75.01 -55.36
CA ASP A 35 -26.23 76.03 -55.98
C ASP A 35 -25.08 76.47 -55.04
N SER A 36 -25.14 76.17 -53.75
CA SER A 36 -24.17 76.62 -52.75
C SER A 36 -24.06 75.70 -51.53
N PRO A 37 -22.86 75.49 -50.96
CA PRO A 37 -22.68 74.81 -49.67
C PRO A 37 -23.20 75.56 -48.46
N PHE A 38 -23.28 76.89 -48.58
CA PHE A 38 -23.74 77.77 -47.52
C PHE A 38 -25.17 78.21 -47.82
N VAL A 39 -26.01 78.20 -46.79
CA VAL A 39 -27.38 78.73 -46.87
C VAL A 39 -27.28 80.20 -47.30
N ARG A 40 -28.01 80.59 -48.34
CA ARG A 40 -28.04 81.99 -48.81
C ARG A 40 -28.69 82.88 -47.75
N SER A 41 -28.04 83.99 -47.42
CA SER A 41 -28.61 85.12 -46.68
C SER A 41 -28.83 86.29 -47.65
N ASN A 42 -29.79 87.17 -47.35
CA ASN A 42 -29.98 88.40 -48.12
C ASN A 42 -28.85 89.42 -47.85
N ASP A 43 -28.05 89.20 -46.80
CA ASP A 43 -26.83 89.94 -46.51
C ASP A 43 -25.58 89.20 -47.03
N THR A 44 -24.79 89.88 -47.87
CA THR A 44 -23.54 89.36 -48.43
C THR A 44 -22.47 89.20 -47.34
N GLY A 45 -22.47 90.07 -46.31
CA GLY A 45 -21.55 89.99 -45.18
C GLY A 45 -21.77 88.71 -44.35
N GLU A 46 -23.02 88.36 -44.07
CA GLU A 46 -23.38 87.11 -43.40
C GLU A 46 -22.95 85.86 -44.19
N THR A 47 -23.10 85.85 -45.52
CA THR A 47 -22.64 84.73 -46.36
C THR A 47 -21.11 84.61 -46.32
N LEU A 48 -20.39 85.73 -46.40
CA LEU A 48 -18.93 85.77 -46.29
C LEU A 48 -18.46 85.25 -44.92
N ASN A 49 -19.15 85.66 -43.84
CA ASN A 49 -18.87 85.22 -42.48
C ASN A 49 -19.05 83.69 -42.33
N ARG A 50 -20.08 83.11 -42.96
CA ARG A 50 -20.29 81.65 -42.99
C ARG A 50 -19.18 80.91 -43.74
N VAL A 51 -18.66 81.48 -44.83
CA VAL A 51 -17.52 80.93 -45.58
C VAL A 51 -16.25 80.97 -44.72
N ILE A 52 -15.94 82.12 -44.11
CA ILE A 52 -14.75 82.33 -43.26
C ILE A 52 -14.71 81.33 -42.10
N HIS A 53 -15.86 81.10 -41.45
CA HIS A 53 -15.96 80.20 -40.30
C HIS A 53 -16.33 78.76 -40.67
N GLY A 54 -16.51 78.43 -41.95
CA GLY A 54 -16.86 77.08 -42.42
C GLY A 54 -18.20 76.56 -41.90
N ILE A 55 -19.18 77.45 -41.70
CA ILE A 55 -20.51 77.12 -41.17
C ILE A 55 -21.35 76.47 -42.30
N MET A 56 -21.04 75.22 -42.62
CA MET A 56 -21.78 74.40 -43.57
C MET A 56 -22.30 73.10 -42.95
N LEU A 57 -23.45 72.63 -43.43
CA LEU A 57 -23.91 71.28 -43.13
C LEU A 57 -23.20 70.30 -44.06
N PRO A 58 -22.58 69.20 -43.58
CA PRO A 58 -21.97 68.21 -44.46
C PRO A 58 -22.97 67.66 -45.49
N PRO A 59 -22.54 67.34 -46.73
CA PRO A 59 -23.43 66.92 -47.82
C PRO A 59 -24.45 65.85 -47.42
N ARG A 60 -24.02 64.84 -46.64
CA ARG A 60 -24.87 63.73 -46.19
C ARG A 60 -25.96 64.16 -45.20
N ARG A 61 -25.74 65.22 -44.42
CA ARG A 61 -26.75 65.83 -43.53
C ARG A 61 -27.64 66.81 -44.28
N ARG A 62 -27.09 67.54 -45.25
CA ARG A 62 -27.85 68.49 -46.07
C ARG A 62 -28.87 67.79 -46.97
N ALA A 63 -28.47 66.69 -47.63
CA ALA A 63 -29.33 65.94 -48.54
C ALA A 63 -29.46 64.46 -48.13
N PRO A 64 -30.13 64.14 -47.00
CA PRO A 64 -30.18 62.79 -46.45
C PRO A 64 -30.86 61.77 -47.39
N LYS A 65 -31.80 62.22 -48.24
CA LYS A 65 -32.51 61.37 -49.21
C LYS A 65 -31.64 60.89 -50.40
N ARG A 66 -30.48 61.52 -50.63
CA ARG A 66 -29.62 61.24 -51.82
C ARG A 66 -28.63 60.09 -51.63
N LYS A 67 -28.63 59.42 -50.47
CA LYS A 67 -27.76 58.27 -50.15
C LYS A 67 -26.26 58.53 -50.43
N ILE A 68 -25.78 59.74 -50.13
CA ILE A 68 -24.36 60.11 -50.29
C ILE A 68 -23.50 59.20 -49.41
N SER A 69 -22.46 58.58 -49.98
CA SER A 69 -21.55 57.69 -49.25
C SER A 69 -20.77 58.46 -48.17
N LYS A 70 -20.33 57.76 -47.11
CA LYS A 70 -19.58 58.42 -46.03
C LYS A 70 -18.22 58.92 -46.52
N GLU A 71 -17.65 58.18 -47.47
CA GLU A 71 -16.39 58.42 -48.15
C GLU A 71 -16.46 59.67 -49.02
N LEU A 72 -17.48 59.81 -49.88
CA LEU A 72 -17.67 61.02 -50.69
C LEU A 72 -17.96 62.24 -49.82
N ASN A 73 -18.76 62.06 -48.77
CA ASN A 73 -19.00 63.12 -47.79
C ASN A 73 -17.68 63.57 -47.12
N ALA A 74 -16.82 62.63 -46.74
CA ALA A 74 -15.53 62.94 -46.12
C ALA A 74 -14.54 63.58 -47.10
N ILE A 75 -14.49 63.11 -48.36
CA ILE A 75 -13.67 63.73 -49.41
C ILE A 75 -14.10 65.19 -49.63
N CYS A 76 -15.41 65.44 -49.74
CA CYS A 76 -15.97 66.77 -49.92
C CYS A 76 -15.68 67.69 -48.72
N VAL A 77 -15.89 67.20 -47.49
CA VAL A 77 -15.63 67.96 -46.26
C VAL A 77 -14.13 68.26 -46.09
N LYS A 78 -13.25 67.30 -46.41
CA LYS A 78 -11.80 67.49 -46.36
C LYS A 78 -11.33 68.53 -47.39
N ALA A 79 -11.84 68.48 -48.62
CA ALA A 79 -11.53 69.49 -49.64
C ALA A 79 -11.98 70.91 -49.23
N MET A 80 -13.07 71.01 -48.47
CA MET A 80 -13.64 72.26 -47.98
C MET A 80 -13.24 72.65 -46.54
N ALA A 81 -12.18 72.04 -45.98
CA ALA A 81 -11.74 72.38 -44.63
C ALA A 81 -11.36 73.87 -44.53
N VAL A 82 -11.72 74.54 -43.42
CA VAL A 82 -11.44 75.97 -43.25
C VAL A 82 -9.93 76.24 -43.27
N ASN A 83 -9.18 75.46 -42.50
CA ASN A 83 -7.72 75.51 -42.48
C ASN A 83 -7.13 74.84 -43.74
N PRO A 84 -6.34 75.54 -44.58
CA PRO A 84 -5.69 74.97 -45.75
C PRO A 84 -4.83 73.72 -45.46
N GLU A 85 -4.22 73.62 -44.27
CA GLU A 85 -3.40 72.47 -43.87
C GLU A 85 -4.22 71.17 -43.70
N LEU A 86 -5.52 71.28 -43.45
CA LEU A 86 -6.42 70.12 -43.32
C LEU A 86 -7.04 69.70 -44.66
N ARG A 87 -6.81 70.48 -45.73
CA ARG A 87 -7.24 70.14 -47.09
C ARG A 87 -6.28 69.11 -47.71
N TYR A 88 -6.63 68.63 -48.89
CA TYR A 88 -5.65 67.95 -49.74
C TYR A 88 -4.56 68.94 -50.13
N GLN A 89 -3.30 68.51 -50.06
CA GLN A 89 -2.17 69.39 -50.37
C GLN A 89 -1.93 69.49 -51.88
N SER A 90 -2.55 68.62 -52.67
CA SER A 90 -2.60 68.73 -54.13
C SER A 90 -3.90 68.18 -54.70
N VAL A 91 -4.27 68.65 -55.90
CA VAL A 91 -5.41 68.10 -56.66
C VAL A 91 -5.23 66.60 -56.93
N ASN A 92 -3.98 66.14 -57.12
CA ASN A 92 -3.67 64.73 -57.32
C ASN A 92 -4.03 63.85 -56.11
N GLU A 93 -3.92 64.35 -54.88
CA GLU A 93 -4.37 63.61 -53.69
C GLU A 93 -5.89 63.48 -53.66
N MET A 94 -6.61 64.54 -54.00
CA MET A 94 -8.07 64.50 -54.11
C MET A 94 -8.52 63.54 -55.22
N ILE A 95 -7.86 63.56 -56.39
CA ILE A 95 -8.11 62.60 -57.48
C ILE A 95 -7.84 61.17 -57.04
N LYS A 96 -6.76 60.90 -56.29
CA LYS A 96 -6.46 59.57 -55.75
C LYS A 96 -7.59 59.07 -54.86
N ASP A 97 -8.12 59.90 -53.96
CA ASP A 97 -9.22 59.50 -53.08
C ASP A 97 -10.55 59.32 -53.83
N ILE A 98 -10.82 60.12 -54.87
CA ILE A 98 -11.99 59.91 -55.73
C ILE A 98 -11.87 58.60 -56.52
N ARG A 99 -10.70 58.31 -57.11
CA ARG A 99 -10.44 57.04 -57.81
C ARG A 99 -10.53 55.85 -56.87
N LYS A 100 -10.01 55.98 -55.65
CA LYS A 100 -10.16 54.99 -54.58
C LYS A 100 -11.63 54.74 -54.29
N TRP A 101 -12.42 55.78 -54.08
CA TRP A 101 -13.86 55.64 -53.87
C TRP A 101 -14.54 54.96 -55.06
N GLN A 102 -14.27 55.37 -56.30
CA GLN A 102 -14.82 54.76 -57.52
C GLN A 102 -14.47 53.28 -57.65
N ALA A 103 -13.26 52.91 -57.21
CA ALA A 103 -12.81 51.54 -57.25
C ALA A 103 -13.39 50.70 -56.09
N ASP A 104 -14.03 51.26 -55.06
CA ASP A 104 -14.37 50.67 -53.74
C ASP A 104 -13.16 50.49 -52.75
N GLU A 105 -12.08 51.28 -52.87
CA GLU A 105 -10.96 51.30 -51.90
C GLU A 105 -11.27 52.12 -50.65
N PRO A 106 -10.60 51.84 -49.53
CA PRO A 106 -10.53 52.78 -48.42
C PRO A 106 -9.89 54.10 -48.86
N VAL A 107 -10.60 55.21 -48.65
CA VAL A 107 -10.13 56.56 -48.98
C VAL A 107 -9.37 57.16 -47.81
N SER A 108 -8.40 58.04 -48.06
CA SER A 108 -7.62 58.65 -46.97
C SER A 108 -8.45 59.60 -46.10
N ALA A 109 -9.49 60.21 -46.68
CA ALA A 109 -10.38 61.13 -45.97
C ALA A 109 -11.33 60.45 -44.97
N TYR A 110 -11.50 59.12 -45.04
CA TYR A 110 -12.43 58.39 -44.18
C TYR A 110 -11.81 57.10 -43.64
N SER A 111 -11.75 57.00 -42.32
CA SER A 111 -11.29 55.79 -41.63
C SER A 111 -12.37 54.71 -41.64
N ASP A 112 -12.39 53.89 -42.68
CA ASP A 112 -13.24 52.70 -42.76
C ASP A 112 -12.97 51.73 -41.59
N PRO A 113 -14.00 51.27 -40.85
CA PRO A 113 -13.89 50.16 -39.90
C PRO A 113 -13.32 48.90 -40.55
N ILE A 114 -12.56 48.08 -39.79
CA ILE A 114 -11.90 46.86 -40.28
C ILE A 114 -12.87 45.96 -41.06
N LEU A 115 -14.08 45.76 -40.53
CA LEU A 115 -15.11 44.93 -41.17
C LEU A 115 -15.52 45.46 -42.57
N THR A 116 -15.64 46.78 -42.74
CA THR A 116 -16.01 47.38 -44.04
C THR A 116 -14.90 47.26 -45.08
N ARG A 117 -13.63 47.32 -44.65
CA ARG A 117 -12.47 47.10 -45.54
C ARG A 117 -12.44 45.66 -46.04
N VAL A 118 -12.73 44.70 -45.16
CA VAL A 118 -12.84 43.28 -45.50
C VAL A 118 -13.99 43.05 -46.49
N LEU A 119 -15.17 43.63 -46.25
CA LEU A 119 -16.32 43.53 -47.17
C LEU A 119 -16.04 44.16 -48.54
N LYS A 120 -15.40 45.32 -48.59
CA LYS A 120 -14.92 45.93 -49.84
C LYS A 120 -13.95 45.00 -50.57
N LEU A 121 -13.01 44.38 -49.86
CA LEU A 121 -12.08 43.40 -50.44
C LEU A 121 -12.82 42.18 -51.03
N PHE A 122 -13.83 41.64 -50.33
CA PHE A 122 -14.68 40.55 -50.85
C PHE A 122 -15.39 40.92 -52.15
N ARG A 123 -15.87 42.16 -52.31
CA ARG A 123 -16.52 42.60 -53.56
C ARG A 123 -15.56 42.70 -54.74
N ARG A 124 -14.31 43.07 -54.47
CA ARG A 124 -13.34 43.48 -55.52
C ARG A 124 -12.44 42.35 -55.96
N ARG A 125 -12.10 41.47 -55.01
CA ARG A 125 -11.29 40.28 -55.26
C ARG A 125 -11.90 39.12 -54.46
N PRO A 126 -13.04 38.57 -54.87
CA PRO A 126 -13.77 37.56 -54.08
C PRO A 126 -12.95 36.30 -53.81
N LEU A 127 -12.06 35.90 -54.72
CA LEU A 127 -11.29 34.66 -54.59
C LEU A 127 -10.31 34.67 -53.40
N ILE A 128 -9.56 35.76 -53.19
CA ILE A 128 -8.49 35.82 -52.17
C ILE A 128 -9.02 35.61 -50.74
N PRO A 129 -9.97 36.42 -50.23
CA PRO A 129 -10.49 36.26 -48.87
C PRO A 129 -11.37 35.01 -48.74
N SER A 130 -11.98 34.52 -49.83
CA SER A 130 -12.74 33.26 -49.80
C SER A 130 -11.82 32.05 -49.63
N VAL A 131 -10.71 31.99 -50.39
CA VAL A 131 -9.71 30.92 -50.23
C VAL A 131 -9.09 30.96 -48.84
N LEU A 132 -8.77 32.16 -48.32
CA LEU A 132 -8.27 32.30 -46.95
C LEU A 132 -9.31 31.84 -45.91
N ALA A 133 -10.58 32.19 -46.07
CA ALA A 133 -11.65 31.76 -45.18
C ALA A 133 -11.81 30.23 -45.18
N VAL A 134 -11.78 29.59 -46.36
CA VAL A 134 -11.81 28.13 -46.49
C VAL A 134 -10.56 27.49 -45.85
N ALA A 135 -9.38 28.07 -46.05
CA ALA A 135 -8.14 27.60 -45.42
C ALA A 135 -8.21 27.70 -43.88
N LEU A 136 -8.70 28.81 -43.34
CA LEU A 136 -8.86 28.98 -41.89
C LEU A 136 -9.92 28.03 -41.32
N LEU A 137 -11.04 27.85 -42.03
CA LEU A 137 -12.09 26.93 -41.61
C LEU A 137 -11.61 25.48 -41.62
N THR A 138 -10.86 25.07 -42.64
CA THR A 138 -10.27 23.72 -42.71
C THR A 138 -9.27 23.49 -41.58
N ILE A 139 -8.35 24.43 -41.32
CA ILE A 139 -7.42 24.37 -40.18
C ILE A 139 -8.19 24.27 -38.86
N PHE A 140 -9.22 25.11 -38.66
CA PHE A 140 -10.02 25.10 -37.45
C PHE A 140 -10.78 23.77 -37.27
N THR A 141 -11.40 23.24 -38.33
CA THR A 141 -12.10 21.95 -38.28
C THR A 141 -11.15 20.80 -38.01
N TYR A 142 -9.94 20.82 -38.56
CA TYR A 142 -8.92 19.82 -38.30
C TYR A 142 -8.43 19.87 -36.85
N TRP A 143 -8.14 21.07 -36.33
CA TRP A 143 -7.80 21.26 -34.92
C TRP A 143 -8.93 20.81 -33.99
N ALA A 144 -10.17 21.22 -34.26
CA ALA A 144 -11.33 20.81 -33.48
C ALA A 144 -11.56 19.30 -33.51
N PHE A 145 -11.32 18.65 -34.65
CA PHE A 145 -11.37 17.19 -34.77
C PHE A 145 -10.34 16.49 -33.88
N ILE A 146 -9.08 16.96 -33.86
CA ILE A 146 -8.03 16.41 -33.00
C ILE A 146 -8.39 16.58 -31.51
N GLU A 147 -8.90 17.74 -31.11
CA GLU A 147 -9.30 17.99 -29.73
C GLU A 147 -10.47 17.10 -29.30
N ILE A 148 -11.51 16.98 -30.13
CA ILE A 148 -12.67 16.12 -29.85
C ILE A 148 -12.24 14.66 -29.76
N ASP A 149 -11.43 14.18 -30.71
CA ASP A 149 -10.91 12.81 -30.71
C ASP A 149 -10.09 12.51 -29.44
N SER A 150 -9.22 13.45 -29.03
CA SER A 150 -8.44 13.33 -27.80
C SER A 150 -9.32 13.26 -26.54
N ILE A 151 -10.35 14.12 -26.45
CA ILE A 151 -11.30 14.13 -25.32
C ILE A 151 -12.10 12.83 -25.26
N VAL A 152 -12.60 12.34 -26.41
CA VAL A 152 -13.39 11.10 -26.49
C VAL A 152 -12.53 9.89 -26.09
N LYS A 153 -11.29 9.80 -26.59
CA LYS A 153 -10.35 8.73 -26.23
C LYS A 153 -9.98 8.78 -24.74
N THR A 154 -9.70 9.96 -24.20
CA THR A 154 -9.41 10.16 -22.77
C THR A 154 -10.57 9.65 -21.90
N ASN A 155 -11.80 10.05 -22.22
CA ASN A 155 -12.99 9.60 -21.48
C ASN A 155 -13.26 8.09 -21.65
N SER A 156 -12.91 7.50 -22.80
CA SER A 156 -12.97 6.05 -23.01
C SER A 156 -11.98 5.33 -22.09
N TYR A 157 -10.72 5.76 -22.07
CA TYR A 157 -9.69 5.18 -21.20
C TYR A 157 -10.02 5.35 -19.72
N LEU A 158 -10.55 6.50 -19.30
CA LEU A 158 -11.00 6.72 -17.93
C LEU A 158 -12.12 5.75 -17.53
N ARG A 159 -13.10 5.50 -18.41
CA ARG A 159 -14.19 4.54 -18.14
C ARG A 159 -13.66 3.11 -17.99
N VAL A 160 -12.75 2.69 -18.87
CA VAL A 160 -12.15 1.36 -18.78
C VAL A 160 -11.28 1.24 -17.52
N ALA A 161 -10.50 2.26 -17.19
CA ALA A 161 -9.71 2.30 -15.97
C ALA A 161 -10.61 2.21 -14.72
N GLU A 162 -11.69 2.98 -14.67
CA GLU A 162 -12.64 2.97 -13.55
C GLU A 162 -13.33 1.61 -13.39
N TYR A 163 -13.73 0.98 -14.49
CA TYR A 163 -14.25 -0.39 -14.45
C TYR A 163 -13.24 -1.36 -13.81
N ASN A 164 -11.98 -1.31 -14.26
CA ASN A 164 -10.92 -2.17 -13.73
C ASN A 164 -10.58 -1.86 -12.28
N ILE A 165 -10.56 -0.58 -11.87
CA ILE A 165 -10.39 -0.20 -10.45
C ILE A 165 -11.49 -0.83 -9.60
N ASN A 166 -12.75 -0.71 -10.02
CA ASN A 166 -13.88 -1.23 -9.28
C ASN A 166 -13.85 -2.76 -9.17
N GLN A 167 -13.54 -3.47 -10.27
CA GLN A 167 -13.37 -4.93 -10.24
C GLN A 167 -12.19 -5.35 -9.36
N GLY A 168 -11.05 -4.66 -9.51
CA GLY A 168 -9.88 -4.90 -8.68
C GLY A 168 -10.16 -4.68 -7.19
N GLU A 169 -10.92 -3.66 -6.82
CA GLU A 169 -11.33 -3.42 -5.44
C GLU A 169 -12.21 -4.53 -4.87
N LEU A 170 -13.17 -5.04 -5.65
CA LEU A 170 -13.99 -6.17 -5.24
C LEU A 170 -13.14 -7.43 -5.01
N THR A 171 -12.22 -7.73 -5.94
CA THR A 171 -11.31 -8.88 -5.80
C THR A 171 -10.34 -8.70 -4.64
N MET A 172 -9.84 -7.48 -4.40
CA MET A 172 -9.00 -7.13 -3.25
C MET A 172 -9.74 -7.36 -1.92
N LEU A 173 -11.01 -6.96 -1.83
CA LEU A 173 -11.83 -7.20 -0.63
C LEU A 173 -12.08 -8.69 -0.41
N ARG A 174 -12.29 -9.48 -1.48
CA ARG A 174 -12.37 -10.95 -1.39
C ARG A 174 -11.04 -11.54 -0.89
N ALA A 175 -9.92 -11.10 -1.45
CA ALA A 175 -8.59 -11.54 -1.01
C ALA A 175 -8.37 -11.25 0.48
N ARG A 176 -8.73 -10.05 0.94
CA ARG A 176 -8.65 -9.68 2.37
C ARG A 176 -9.52 -10.58 3.23
N ALA A 177 -10.76 -10.87 2.82
CA ALA A 177 -11.65 -11.77 3.55
C ALA A 177 -11.11 -13.20 3.59
N THR A 178 -10.56 -13.71 2.48
CA THR A 178 -9.90 -15.01 2.41
C THR A 178 -8.70 -15.07 3.36
N PHE A 179 -7.86 -14.03 3.37
CA PHE A 179 -6.73 -13.92 4.30
C PHE A 179 -7.17 -13.91 5.77
N ILE A 180 -8.24 -13.17 6.11
CA ILE A 180 -8.82 -13.20 7.47
C ILE A 180 -9.28 -14.62 7.82
N ASN A 181 -9.92 -15.34 6.90
CA ASN A 181 -10.30 -16.73 7.13
C ASN A 181 -9.07 -17.63 7.30
N MET A 182 -8.00 -17.45 6.53
CA MET A 182 -6.74 -18.16 6.74
C MET A 182 -6.18 -17.88 8.15
N ARG A 183 -6.19 -16.63 8.61
CA ARG A 183 -5.77 -16.25 9.97
C ARG A 183 -6.67 -16.86 11.05
N ARG A 184 -7.98 -16.95 10.84
CA ARG A 184 -8.92 -17.60 11.76
C ARG A 184 -8.69 -19.11 11.82
N TYR A 185 -8.46 -19.74 10.67
CA TYR A 185 -8.08 -21.16 10.60
C TYR A 185 -6.77 -21.43 11.35
N GLN A 186 -5.77 -20.55 11.19
CA GLN A 186 -4.51 -20.64 11.96
C GLN A 186 -4.76 -20.59 13.47
N ARG A 187 -5.80 -19.90 13.96
CA ARG A 187 -6.17 -19.88 15.39
C ARG A 187 -6.96 -21.11 15.86
N GLY A 188 -7.15 -22.12 15.00
CA GLY A 188 -7.95 -23.30 15.31
C GLY A 188 -9.47 -23.07 15.22
N GLU A 189 -9.93 -21.95 14.65
CA GLU A 189 -11.36 -21.73 14.42
C GLU A 189 -11.86 -22.65 13.31
N ASN A 190 -13.05 -23.23 13.49
CA ASN A 190 -13.65 -24.10 12.48
C ASN A 190 -14.14 -23.27 11.28
N ILE A 191 -13.63 -23.59 10.09
CA ILE A 191 -14.01 -22.94 8.83
C ILE A 191 -14.46 -24.03 7.85
N ASN A 192 -15.59 -23.79 7.18
CA ASN A 192 -16.20 -24.70 6.20
C ASN A 192 -15.38 -24.90 4.90
N ARG A 193 -14.09 -24.54 4.88
CA ARG A 193 -13.16 -24.72 3.75
C ARG A 193 -11.81 -25.19 4.26
N SER A 194 -11.21 -26.13 3.53
CA SER A 194 -9.87 -26.61 3.85
C SER A 194 -8.80 -25.53 3.59
N PRO A 195 -7.64 -25.57 4.26
CA PRO A 195 -6.53 -24.62 4.08
C PRO A 195 -6.05 -24.48 2.65
N ALA A 196 -5.79 -25.62 1.97
CA ALA A 196 -5.28 -25.63 0.61
C ALA A 196 -6.20 -24.87 -0.38
N HIS A 197 -7.52 -24.99 -0.21
CA HIS A 197 -8.49 -24.23 -1.01
C HIS A 197 -8.46 -22.74 -0.69
N LEU A 198 -8.34 -22.35 0.59
CA LEU A 198 -8.21 -20.94 0.97
C LEU A 198 -6.94 -20.31 0.41
N GLU A 199 -5.83 -21.06 0.41
CA GLU A 199 -4.55 -20.62 -0.17
C GLU A 199 -4.63 -20.44 -1.68
N GLN A 200 -5.20 -21.42 -2.39
CA GLN A 200 -5.39 -21.35 -3.84
C GLN A 200 -6.32 -20.19 -4.20
N ASP A 201 -7.43 -20.01 -3.47
CA ASP A 201 -8.35 -18.89 -3.65
C ASP A 201 -7.64 -17.56 -3.42
N PHE A 202 -6.87 -17.42 -2.34
CA PHE A 202 -6.14 -16.20 -2.04
C PHE A 202 -5.10 -15.88 -3.12
N ALA A 203 -4.30 -16.85 -3.54
CA ALA A 203 -3.31 -16.67 -4.59
C ALA A 203 -3.95 -16.25 -5.93
N SER A 204 -5.04 -16.91 -6.31
CA SER A 204 -5.81 -16.57 -7.51
C SER A 204 -6.38 -15.15 -7.43
N GLN A 205 -6.99 -14.79 -6.29
CA GLN A 205 -7.55 -13.46 -6.07
C GLN A 205 -6.46 -12.38 -6.09
N ILE A 206 -5.28 -12.63 -5.54
CA ILE A 206 -4.14 -11.70 -5.62
C ILE A 206 -3.70 -11.50 -7.08
N MET A 207 -3.63 -12.57 -7.88
CA MET A 207 -3.27 -12.47 -9.30
C MET A 207 -4.31 -11.66 -10.08
N GLU A 208 -5.60 -11.97 -9.90
CA GLU A 208 -6.71 -11.27 -10.57
C GLU A 208 -6.76 -9.79 -10.16
N TYR A 209 -6.62 -9.49 -8.87
CA TYR A 209 -6.49 -8.14 -8.33
C TYR A 209 -5.36 -7.35 -9.01
N ASN A 210 -4.16 -7.95 -9.07
CA ASN A 210 -3.00 -7.30 -9.68
C ASN A 210 -3.23 -7.05 -11.18
N ASN A 211 -3.86 -7.98 -11.90
CA ASN A 211 -4.19 -7.80 -13.32
C ASN A 211 -5.15 -6.62 -13.54
N TYR A 212 -6.21 -6.51 -12.75
CA TYR A 212 -7.13 -5.37 -12.84
C TYR A 212 -6.41 -4.05 -12.55
N TYR A 213 -5.61 -3.98 -11.49
CA TYR A 213 -4.91 -2.74 -11.12
C TYR A 213 -3.81 -2.35 -12.11
N ASN A 214 -3.10 -3.31 -12.69
CA ASN A 214 -2.12 -3.04 -13.74
C ASN A 214 -2.82 -2.52 -15.01
N THR A 215 -3.91 -3.18 -15.42
CA THR A 215 -4.73 -2.75 -16.57
C THR A 215 -5.29 -1.33 -16.35
N ALA A 216 -5.81 -1.04 -15.16
CA ALA A 216 -6.26 0.29 -14.79
C ALA A 216 -5.11 1.32 -14.87
N GLY A 217 -3.92 0.96 -14.38
CA GLY A 217 -2.72 1.78 -14.46
C GLY A 217 -2.35 2.15 -15.89
N ASP A 218 -2.35 1.17 -16.80
CA ASP A 218 -2.04 1.37 -18.23
C ASP A 218 -3.04 2.33 -18.89
N PHE A 219 -4.34 2.15 -18.64
CA PHE A 219 -5.35 3.05 -19.20
C PHE A 219 -5.28 4.47 -18.59
N LEU A 220 -4.99 4.61 -17.30
CA LEU A 220 -4.76 5.91 -16.69
C LEU A 220 -3.52 6.60 -17.25
N GLN A 221 -2.45 5.85 -17.53
CA GLN A 221 -1.25 6.39 -18.15
C GLN A 221 -1.55 6.88 -19.58
N ARG A 222 -2.24 6.09 -20.40
CA ARG A 222 -2.66 6.50 -21.75
C ARG A 222 -3.57 7.73 -21.72
N ALA A 223 -4.48 7.81 -20.74
CA ALA A 223 -5.32 9.00 -20.54
C ALA A 223 -4.48 10.25 -20.18
N ASN A 224 -3.40 10.08 -19.40
CA ASN A 224 -2.48 11.15 -19.03
C ASN A 224 -1.63 11.63 -20.21
N GLU A 225 -1.20 10.71 -21.08
CA GLU A 225 -0.41 11.02 -22.29
C GLU A 225 -1.21 11.86 -23.32
N LEU A 226 -2.52 11.62 -23.42
CA LEU A 226 -3.41 12.37 -24.32
C LEU A 226 -3.80 13.75 -23.76
N ASN A 227 -3.74 13.95 -22.45
CA ASN A 227 -4.20 15.17 -21.80
C ASN A 227 -3.21 15.60 -20.69
N ILE A 228 -2.29 16.50 -21.07
CA ILE A 228 -1.01 16.79 -20.40
C ILE A 228 -1.14 17.17 -18.91
N LYS A 229 -2.33 17.54 -18.37
CA LYS A 229 -2.49 17.96 -16.96
C LYS A 229 -3.85 17.66 -16.35
N ASN A 230 -4.38 16.44 -16.49
CA ASN A 230 -5.62 16.12 -15.78
C ASN A 230 -5.36 15.79 -14.30
N ARG A 231 -5.64 16.76 -13.40
CA ARG A 231 -5.63 16.58 -11.93
C ARG A 231 -6.47 15.37 -11.49
N GLU A 232 -7.51 15.03 -12.25
CA GLU A 232 -8.39 13.89 -11.99
C GLU A 232 -7.67 12.55 -12.17
N VAL A 233 -6.85 12.39 -13.22
CA VAL A 233 -6.10 11.15 -13.49
C VAL A 233 -5.12 10.88 -12.36
N HIS A 234 -4.33 11.88 -11.97
CA HIS A 234 -3.40 11.75 -10.85
C HIS A 234 -4.11 11.37 -9.55
N SER A 235 -5.23 12.02 -9.25
CA SER A 235 -6.06 11.71 -8.07
C SER A 235 -6.55 10.26 -8.06
N ARG A 236 -6.98 9.72 -9.21
CA ARG A 236 -7.40 8.32 -9.35
C ARG A 236 -6.24 7.35 -9.11
N ILE A 237 -5.07 7.61 -9.70
CA ILE A 237 -3.88 6.78 -9.48
C ILE A 237 -3.47 6.81 -8.01
N ASP A 238 -3.47 7.99 -7.37
CA ASP A 238 -3.07 8.11 -5.95
C ASP A 238 -4.00 7.32 -5.02
N LYS A 239 -5.31 7.44 -5.21
CA LYS A 239 -6.31 6.65 -4.48
C LYS A 239 -6.10 5.15 -4.66
N MET A 240 -5.85 4.71 -5.89
CA MET A 240 -5.58 3.31 -6.22
C MET A 240 -4.32 2.79 -5.50
N LEU A 241 -3.22 3.56 -5.52
CA LEU A 241 -1.97 3.18 -4.86
C LEU A 241 -2.11 3.13 -3.33
N ILE A 242 -2.85 4.06 -2.73
CA ILE A 242 -3.11 4.04 -1.28
C ILE A 242 -3.95 2.82 -0.88
N LYS A 243 -4.99 2.48 -1.65
CA LYS A 243 -5.79 1.26 -1.41
C LYS A 243 -4.92 0.01 -1.49
N ARG A 244 -4.02 -0.07 -2.47
CA ARG A 244 -3.03 -1.16 -2.62
C ARG A 244 -2.05 -1.21 -1.45
N LEU A 245 -1.57 -0.06 -0.98
CA LEU A 245 -0.67 0.01 0.17
C LEU A 245 -1.36 -0.49 1.45
N ARG A 246 -2.57 -0.03 1.73
CA ARG A 246 -3.37 -0.51 2.87
C ARG A 246 -3.64 -2.01 2.76
N PHE A 247 -3.99 -2.49 1.57
CA PHE A 247 -4.19 -3.91 1.36
C PHE A 247 -2.94 -4.74 1.67
N TYR A 248 -1.75 -4.32 1.21
CA TYR A 248 -0.52 -5.03 1.53
C TYR A 248 -0.20 -5.03 3.02
N LEU A 249 -0.52 -3.95 3.74
CA LEU A 249 -0.42 -3.93 5.21
C LEU A 249 -1.43 -4.88 5.87
N ASP A 250 -2.68 -4.90 5.38
CA ASP A 250 -3.77 -5.76 5.89
C ASP A 250 -3.48 -7.26 5.73
N VAL A 251 -2.82 -7.65 4.63
CA VAL A 251 -2.42 -9.05 4.35
C VAL A 251 -0.98 -9.35 4.75
N GLU A 252 -0.34 -8.44 5.48
CA GLU A 252 1.01 -8.59 6.04
C GLU A 252 2.12 -8.83 4.99
N ASP A 253 1.91 -8.37 3.76
CA ASP A 253 2.92 -8.37 2.69
C ASP A 253 3.77 -7.09 2.76
N PHE A 254 4.56 -6.99 3.83
CA PHE A 254 5.36 -5.81 4.18
C PHE A 254 6.42 -5.47 3.12
N ASP A 255 6.93 -6.47 2.42
CA ASP A 255 7.86 -6.30 1.31
C ASP A 255 7.22 -5.55 0.14
N LYS A 256 6.03 -5.97 -0.30
CA LYS A 256 5.30 -5.25 -1.35
C LYS A 256 4.85 -3.88 -0.87
N ALA A 257 4.42 -3.74 0.39
CA ALA A 257 4.07 -2.44 0.97
C ALA A 257 5.25 -1.45 0.93
N ASN A 258 6.44 -1.89 1.36
CA ASN A 258 7.65 -1.06 1.38
C ASN A 258 8.12 -0.70 -0.03
N ARG A 259 8.14 -1.66 -0.96
CA ARG A 259 8.48 -1.41 -2.38
C ARG A 259 7.53 -0.38 -3.01
N LEU A 260 6.23 -0.52 -2.76
CA LEU A 260 5.21 0.39 -3.27
C LEU A 260 5.37 1.80 -2.67
N TYR A 261 5.56 1.90 -1.35
CA TYR A 261 5.77 3.19 -0.69
C TYR A 261 7.02 3.90 -1.21
N ARG A 262 8.12 3.17 -1.44
CA ARG A 262 9.36 3.73 -2.01
C ARG A 262 9.16 4.22 -3.44
N SER A 263 8.48 3.46 -4.31
CA SER A 263 8.21 3.88 -5.69
C SER A 263 7.31 5.12 -5.74
N MET A 264 6.33 5.18 -4.85
CA MET A 264 5.47 6.34 -4.62
C MET A 264 6.26 7.60 -4.23
N LYS A 265 7.22 7.46 -3.31
CA LYS A 265 8.10 8.56 -2.85
C LYS A 265 9.03 9.05 -3.95
N LEU A 266 9.63 8.14 -4.73
CA LEU A 266 10.51 8.47 -5.86
C LEU A 266 9.78 9.31 -6.94
N ASN A 267 8.50 9.00 -7.17
CA ASN A 267 7.67 9.73 -8.12
C ASN A 267 7.11 11.08 -7.58
N GLN A 268 7.58 11.55 -6.42
CA GLN A 268 7.24 12.86 -5.81
C GLN A 268 5.74 13.18 -5.73
N ARG A 269 4.89 12.16 -5.51
CA ARG A 269 3.43 12.35 -5.46
C ARG A 269 3.01 13.10 -4.19
N LYS A 270 2.90 14.43 -4.28
CA LYS A 270 2.52 15.34 -3.17
C LYS A 270 1.21 14.96 -2.47
N SER A 271 0.26 14.42 -3.22
CA SER A 271 -1.03 13.90 -2.76
C SER A 271 -0.91 12.80 -1.71
N ILE A 272 0.15 12.00 -1.75
CA ILE A 272 0.39 10.93 -0.76
C ILE A 272 0.60 11.51 0.62
N TYR A 273 1.43 12.55 0.74
CA TYR A 273 1.68 13.21 2.03
C TYR A 273 0.41 13.84 2.60
N LEU A 274 -0.44 14.39 1.74
CA LEU A 274 -1.74 14.93 2.16
C LEU A 274 -2.67 13.81 2.65
N MET A 275 -2.78 12.71 1.91
CA MET A 275 -3.65 11.58 2.29
C MET A 275 -3.15 10.86 3.56
N LEU A 276 -1.83 10.70 3.75
CA LEU A 276 -1.27 10.13 4.97
C LEU A 276 -1.45 11.05 6.18
N LYS A 277 -1.42 12.37 5.99
CA LYS A 277 -1.70 13.32 7.06
C LYS A 277 -3.14 13.18 7.59
N ASP A 278 -4.07 12.85 6.71
CA ASP A 278 -5.48 12.66 7.06
C ASP A 278 -5.74 11.28 7.72
N ASP A 279 -4.98 10.25 7.32
CA ASP A 279 -5.09 8.88 7.83
C ASP A 279 -3.96 8.54 8.85
N LYS A 280 -4.18 8.95 10.10
CA LYS A 280 -3.20 8.79 11.19
C LYS A 280 -2.79 7.34 11.44
N GLU A 281 -3.71 6.39 11.21
CA GLU A 281 -3.46 4.96 11.42
C GLU A 281 -2.51 4.42 10.35
N LEU A 282 -2.80 4.71 9.08
CA LEU A 282 -1.94 4.31 7.96
C LEU A 282 -0.55 4.96 8.07
N ASP A 283 -0.48 6.23 8.45
CA ASP A 283 0.79 6.94 8.66
C ASP A 283 1.61 6.32 9.82
N ALA A 284 0.96 5.89 10.90
CA ALA A 284 1.62 5.16 11.98
C ALA A 284 2.14 3.79 11.51
N GLN A 285 1.34 3.01 10.77
CA GLN A 285 1.76 1.72 10.22
C GLN A 285 2.95 1.88 9.24
N ILE A 286 2.94 2.89 8.38
CA ILE A 286 4.07 3.15 7.48
C ILE A 286 5.33 3.52 8.26
N ARG A 287 5.22 4.36 9.30
CA ARG A 287 6.37 4.67 10.16
C ARG A 287 6.94 3.41 10.84
N MET A 288 6.06 2.52 11.32
CA MET A 288 6.47 1.24 11.91
C MET A 288 7.13 0.33 10.87
N LEU A 289 6.54 0.20 9.67
CA LEU A 289 7.10 -0.55 8.55
C LEU A 289 8.50 -0.08 8.19
N LEU A 290 8.70 1.23 8.04
CA LEU A 290 10.01 1.80 7.65
C LEU A 290 11.09 1.61 8.72
N ALA A 291 10.69 1.51 9.98
CA ALA A 291 11.58 1.30 11.12
C ALA A 291 11.68 -0.17 11.56
N ASN A 292 11.00 -1.09 10.86
CA ASN A 292 10.81 -2.49 11.24
C ASN A 292 10.36 -2.63 12.71
N LEU A 293 9.31 -1.91 13.10
CA LEU A 293 8.77 -1.91 14.47
C LEU A 293 7.45 -2.66 14.57
N GLY A 294 7.19 -3.20 15.76
CA GLY A 294 5.92 -3.74 16.23
C GLY A 294 5.62 -3.29 17.65
N TYR A 295 4.41 -3.55 18.13
CA TYR A 295 4.02 -3.33 19.51
C TYR A 295 4.08 -4.64 20.31
N PHE A 296 4.52 -4.53 21.55
CA PHE A 296 4.49 -5.59 22.55
C PHE A 296 3.78 -5.10 23.81
N SER A 297 2.87 -5.91 24.33
CA SER A 297 2.18 -5.67 25.59
C SER A 297 2.32 -6.91 26.48
N VAL A 298 2.66 -6.71 27.75
CA VAL A 298 2.73 -7.79 28.75
C VAL A 298 1.72 -7.52 29.84
N LEU A 299 0.77 -8.44 29.99
CA LEU A 299 -0.22 -8.43 31.05
C LEU A 299 0.12 -9.53 32.05
N ILE A 300 0.55 -9.15 33.24
CA ILE A 300 0.99 -10.06 34.30
C ILE A 300 0.19 -9.81 35.58
N ASN A 301 -0.19 -10.89 36.26
CA ASN A 301 -0.96 -10.83 37.51
C ASN A 301 -0.13 -10.43 38.74
N ARG A 302 1.21 -10.38 38.62
CA ARG A 302 2.18 -10.09 39.68
C ARG A 302 2.82 -8.71 39.47
N GLN A 303 2.50 -7.75 40.34
CA GLN A 303 3.03 -6.38 40.26
C GLN A 303 4.48 -6.26 40.75
N ASP A 304 4.94 -7.23 41.53
CA ASP A 304 6.30 -7.40 42.04
C ASP A 304 7.25 -8.05 41.02
N ALA A 305 6.77 -8.37 39.81
CA ALA A 305 7.57 -8.94 38.76
C ALA A 305 8.51 -7.91 38.11
N VAL A 306 9.79 -8.24 38.08
CA VAL A 306 10.81 -7.49 37.33
C VAL A 306 11.02 -8.16 35.98
N LEU A 307 10.82 -7.39 34.91
CA LEU A 307 10.92 -7.84 33.53
C LEU A 307 12.24 -7.37 32.91
N SER A 308 12.86 -8.25 32.15
CA SER A 308 14.01 -7.94 31.31
C SER A 308 13.93 -8.79 30.05
N TYR A 309 14.56 -8.37 28.95
CA TYR A 309 14.45 -9.06 27.67
C TYR A 309 15.78 -9.05 26.93
N THR A 310 15.94 -10.00 26.02
CA THR A 310 17.09 -10.02 25.11
C THR A 310 16.64 -10.46 23.72
N LYS A 311 17.31 -9.95 22.68
CA LYS A 311 17.02 -10.35 21.31
C LYS A 311 17.67 -11.71 21.05
N LEU A 312 16.89 -12.66 20.56
CA LEU A 312 17.40 -13.98 20.20
C LEU A 312 18.17 -13.88 18.86
N PRO A 313 19.35 -14.53 18.76
CA PRO A 313 20.03 -14.66 17.48
C PRO A 313 19.22 -15.57 16.54
N GLN A 314 19.50 -15.52 15.23
CA GLN A 314 18.86 -16.44 14.27
C GLN A 314 19.25 -17.91 14.53
N PHE A 315 20.45 -18.16 15.06
CA PHE A 315 20.97 -19.47 15.45
C PHE A 315 21.77 -19.33 16.76
N GLY A 316 21.70 -20.31 17.66
CA GLY A 316 22.43 -20.31 18.94
C GLY A 316 21.55 -20.15 20.20
N ASN A 317 22.20 -20.13 21.37
CA ASN A 317 21.55 -20.09 22.68
C ASN A 317 21.62 -18.68 23.32
N ALA A 318 20.59 -18.32 24.09
CA ALA A 318 20.54 -17.07 24.88
C ALA A 318 20.89 -17.26 26.37
N ARG A 319 21.47 -18.41 26.75
CA ARG A 319 21.84 -18.74 28.14
C ARG A 319 22.69 -17.66 28.81
N ASP A 320 23.66 -17.11 28.05
CA ASP A 320 24.60 -16.10 28.51
C ASP A 320 24.32 -14.71 27.90
N ALA A 321 23.11 -14.51 27.35
CA ALA A 321 22.76 -13.24 26.74
C ALA A 321 22.59 -12.15 27.80
N GLU A 322 23.08 -10.94 27.51
CA GLU A 322 22.79 -9.77 28.31
C GLU A 322 21.31 -9.39 28.15
N PHE A 323 20.64 -9.20 29.28
CA PHE A 323 19.23 -8.83 29.33
C PHE A 323 19.10 -7.32 29.59
N GLU A 324 18.40 -6.64 28.68
CA GLU A 324 18.01 -5.24 28.86
C GLU A 324 16.83 -5.15 29.82
N PRO A 325 16.81 -4.18 30.76
CA PRO A 325 15.66 -3.97 31.63
C PRO A 325 14.44 -3.58 30.79
N PHE A 326 13.31 -4.24 31.03
CA PHE A 326 12.04 -3.89 30.41
C PHE A 326 11.37 -2.75 31.21
N PRO A 327 10.60 -1.84 30.60
CA PRO A 327 9.95 -0.76 31.34
C PRO A 327 8.95 -1.28 32.39
N ALA A 328 8.63 -0.46 33.40
CA ALA A 328 7.79 -0.85 34.54
C ALA A 328 6.38 -1.34 34.12
N VAL A 329 5.90 -2.39 34.81
CA VAL A 329 4.62 -3.08 34.60
C VAL A 329 3.45 -2.32 35.27
N PRO A 330 2.22 -2.34 34.73
CA PRO A 330 1.82 -2.93 33.45
C PRO A 330 2.12 -1.99 32.27
N LEU A 331 2.68 -2.55 31.20
CA LEU A 331 3.04 -1.80 30.00
C LEU A 331 2.22 -2.27 28.81
N VAL A 332 1.57 -1.30 28.17
CA VAL A 332 0.75 -1.50 26.98
C VAL A 332 1.42 -0.79 25.81
N LYS A 333 1.59 -1.50 24.68
CA LYS A 333 2.12 -0.98 23.41
C LYS A 333 3.54 -0.41 23.48
N HIS A 334 4.46 -1.19 24.04
CA HIS A 334 5.89 -0.90 23.91
C HIS A 334 6.36 -1.14 22.47
N GLN A 335 7.08 -0.19 21.88
CA GLN A 335 7.61 -0.36 20.53
C GLN A 335 8.94 -1.11 20.56
N MET A 336 9.01 -2.19 19.80
CA MET A 336 10.20 -3.02 19.67
C MET A 336 10.50 -3.26 18.19
N ARG A 337 11.78 -3.49 17.87
CA ARG A 337 12.15 -3.91 16.51
C ARG A 337 11.64 -5.32 16.23
N GLU A 338 11.41 -5.60 14.96
CA GLU A 338 11.09 -6.94 14.49
C GLU A 338 12.20 -7.92 14.91
N GLY A 339 11.76 -9.09 15.36
CA GLY A 339 12.65 -10.18 15.71
C GLY A 339 12.05 -11.11 16.75
N ALA A 340 12.82 -12.15 17.03
CA ALA A 340 12.57 -13.06 18.15
C ALA A 340 13.25 -12.51 19.41
N TYR A 341 12.56 -12.64 20.54
CA TYR A 341 13.03 -12.16 21.83
C TYR A 341 12.75 -13.19 22.92
N LEU A 342 13.53 -13.11 23.99
CA LEU A 342 13.33 -13.88 25.21
C LEU A 342 13.06 -12.94 26.36
N LEU A 343 11.88 -13.06 26.97
CA LEU A 343 11.50 -12.34 28.17
C LEU A 343 11.96 -13.12 29.40
N LYS A 344 12.71 -12.49 30.29
CA LYS A 344 13.05 -13.01 31.61
C LYS A 344 12.21 -12.29 32.65
N VAL A 345 11.41 -13.07 33.36
CA VAL A 345 10.52 -12.62 34.42
C VAL A 345 11.07 -13.09 35.76
N VAL A 346 11.41 -12.14 36.62
CA VAL A 346 11.90 -12.40 37.98
C VAL A 346 10.83 -11.98 38.96
N VAL A 347 10.36 -12.93 39.75
CA VAL A 347 9.40 -12.69 40.84
C VAL A 347 10.10 -13.12 42.14
N PRO A 348 9.98 -12.36 43.24
CA PRO A 348 10.49 -12.77 44.53
C PRO A 348 10.06 -14.19 44.88
N ASP A 349 10.97 -14.97 45.47
CA ASP A 349 10.75 -16.33 45.96
C ASP A 349 10.43 -17.40 44.90
N LEU A 350 10.45 -17.04 43.61
CA LEU A 350 10.26 -17.98 42.50
C LEU A 350 11.51 -18.04 41.60
N PRO A 351 11.79 -19.21 41.00
CA PRO A 351 12.83 -19.29 39.98
C PRO A 351 12.48 -18.40 38.78
N PRO A 352 13.50 -17.84 38.09
CA PRO A 352 13.28 -16.99 36.93
C PRO A 352 12.53 -17.77 35.85
N LEU A 353 11.51 -17.12 35.29
CA LEU A 353 10.72 -17.64 34.17
C LEU A 353 11.20 -17.01 32.88
N PHE A 354 11.41 -17.83 31.86
CA PHE A 354 11.81 -17.39 30.53
C PHE A 354 10.66 -17.62 29.55
N VAL A 355 10.29 -16.61 28.76
CA VAL A 355 9.15 -16.69 27.84
C VAL A 355 9.57 -16.15 26.47
N PRO A 356 9.66 -16.98 25.42
CA PRO A 356 9.96 -16.50 24.08
C PRO A 356 8.75 -15.76 23.48
N PHE A 357 9.01 -14.70 22.71
CA PHE A 357 7.99 -13.96 21.95
C PHE A 357 8.54 -13.34 20.65
N LYS A 358 7.67 -13.08 19.66
CA LYS A 358 8.03 -12.42 18.40
C LYS A 358 7.56 -11.02 18.46
N ILE A 359 8.24 -10.17 17.71
CA ILE A 359 7.68 -8.92 17.24
C ILE A 359 7.59 -9.00 15.72
N ASN A 360 6.37 -8.94 15.22
CA ASN A 360 6.09 -8.79 13.80
C ASN A 360 6.02 -7.30 13.44
N ILE A 361 6.41 -6.97 12.21
CA ILE A 361 6.27 -5.60 11.68
C ILE A 361 4.79 -5.20 11.75
N CYS A 362 4.48 -4.02 12.29
CA CYS A 362 3.11 -3.54 12.50
C CYS A 362 2.23 -4.46 13.38
N GLY A 363 2.80 -5.49 14.00
CA GLY A 363 2.08 -6.40 14.90
C GLY A 363 1.72 -5.73 16.22
N ASP A 364 0.70 -6.26 16.89
CA ASP A 364 0.31 -5.88 18.27
C ASP A 364 0.27 -7.16 19.10
N GLU A 365 1.44 -7.55 19.60
CA GLU A 365 1.65 -8.81 20.29
C GLU A 365 1.36 -8.65 21.77
N VAL A 366 0.48 -9.50 22.31
CA VAL A 366 0.02 -9.43 23.70
C VAL A 366 0.33 -10.74 24.42
N LEU A 367 1.21 -10.67 25.41
CA LEU A 367 1.57 -11.80 26.26
C LEU A 367 0.81 -11.71 27.59
N ASN A 368 -0.03 -12.70 27.86
CA ASN A 368 -0.76 -12.83 29.11
C ASN A 368 -0.07 -13.85 30.01
N LEU A 369 0.48 -13.42 31.15
CA LEU A 369 1.17 -14.27 32.12
C LEU A 369 0.39 -14.35 33.43
N LYS A 370 -0.04 -15.56 33.78
CA LYS A 370 -0.67 -15.88 35.07
C LYS A 370 0.31 -16.69 35.91
N ILE A 371 1.24 -16.01 36.56
CA ILE A 371 2.26 -16.67 37.37
C ILE A 371 1.63 -17.15 38.68
N PRO A 372 1.79 -18.44 39.05
CA PRO A 372 1.25 -19.00 40.28
C PRO A 372 2.05 -18.51 41.51
N ASP A 373 1.43 -18.56 42.68
CA ASP A 373 2.09 -18.13 43.93
C ASP A 373 3.17 -19.11 44.40
N GLN A 374 3.03 -20.40 44.08
CA GLN A 374 3.96 -21.45 44.45
C GLN A 374 4.18 -22.41 43.28
N ILE A 375 5.43 -22.87 43.13
CA ILE A 375 5.81 -23.90 42.17
C ILE A 375 6.14 -25.18 42.97
N PRO A 376 5.53 -26.33 42.65
CA PRO A 376 5.87 -27.59 43.31
C PRO A 376 7.37 -27.92 43.21
N GLU A 377 7.92 -28.54 44.25
CA GLU A 377 9.32 -28.94 44.28
C GLU A 377 9.68 -29.84 43.07
N GLY A 378 10.85 -29.60 42.47
CA GLY A 378 11.32 -30.33 41.29
C GLY A 378 10.60 -29.99 39.97
N MET A 379 9.64 -29.05 39.98
CA MET A 379 8.89 -28.65 38.79
C MET A 379 9.23 -27.26 38.27
N ARG A 380 8.85 -27.02 37.01
CA ARG A 380 8.87 -25.72 36.34
C ARG A 380 7.45 -25.34 35.95
N PHE A 381 7.13 -24.06 36.10
CA PHE A 381 5.91 -23.49 35.54
C PHE A 381 6.15 -23.14 34.07
N ILE A 382 5.25 -23.59 33.20
CA ILE A 382 5.26 -23.27 31.78
C ILE A 382 3.98 -22.47 31.47
N PRO A 383 4.11 -21.21 31.05
CA PRO A 383 2.95 -20.43 30.65
C PRO A 383 2.33 -21.06 29.40
N GLY A 384 1.01 -21.17 29.45
CA GLY A 384 0.19 -21.54 28.34
C GLY A 384 0.37 -20.59 27.15
N GLY A 385 -0.19 -20.98 26.03
CA GLY A 385 -0.05 -20.23 24.79
C GLY A 385 -0.18 -21.12 23.57
N LYS A 386 0.08 -20.52 22.42
CA LYS A 386 -0.08 -21.21 21.15
C LYS A 386 1.07 -22.20 20.93
N VAL A 387 0.69 -23.38 20.46
CA VAL A 387 1.57 -24.49 20.08
C VAL A 387 1.25 -24.92 18.66
N VAL A 388 2.24 -25.13 17.79
CA VAL A 388 1.98 -25.66 16.44
C VAL A 388 1.52 -27.09 16.58
N ALA A 389 0.40 -27.45 15.98
CA ALA A 389 -0.15 -28.80 15.99
C ALA A 389 0.52 -29.70 14.95
N ASN A 390 0.65 -29.24 13.69
CA ASN A 390 1.18 -30.03 12.56
C ASN A 390 2.13 -29.21 11.66
N HIS A 391 3.04 -29.89 10.97
CA HIS A 391 4.02 -29.30 10.05
C HIS A 391 3.40 -28.89 8.69
N VAL A 392 4.14 -28.06 7.97
CA VAL A 392 3.72 -26.94 7.11
C VAL A 392 3.03 -27.30 5.78
N PHE A 393 2.06 -26.48 5.37
CA PHE A 393 1.69 -26.29 3.95
C PHE A 393 2.52 -25.15 3.35
N HIS A 394 3.14 -25.37 2.20
CA HIS A 394 3.91 -24.33 1.50
C HIS A 394 2.97 -23.38 0.77
N VAL A 395 2.88 -22.13 1.24
CA VAL A 395 2.26 -21.02 0.51
C VAL A 395 3.36 -20.21 -0.14
N VAL A 396 3.03 -19.59 -1.27
CA VAL A 396 3.75 -18.47 -1.87
C VAL A 396 4.29 -17.53 -0.77
N ASN A 397 5.57 -17.70 -0.42
CA ASN A 397 6.35 -17.01 0.60
C ASN A 397 5.92 -17.12 2.09
N HIS A 398 4.96 -17.98 2.47
CA HIS A 398 4.58 -18.17 3.88
C HIS A 398 4.35 -19.66 4.21
N ASN A 399 4.79 -20.09 5.38
CA ASN A 399 4.51 -21.42 5.90
C ASN A 399 3.17 -21.40 6.63
N LEU A 400 2.16 -22.15 6.17
CA LEU A 400 0.90 -22.28 6.93
C LEU A 400 1.06 -23.34 8.02
N GLN A 401 1.07 -22.87 9.27
CA GLN A 401 1.11 -23.70 10.47
C GLN A 401 -0.24 -23.65 11.18
N ILE A 402 -0.71 -24.82 11.62
CA ILE A 402 -1.93 -24.94 12.43
C ILE A 402 -1.52 -24.77 13.89
N TRP A 403 -2.20 -23.87 14.61
CA TRP A 403 -1.94 -23.63 16.02
C TRP A 403 -3.06 -24.22 16.87
N ASP A 404 -2.66 -24.77 18.00
CA ASP A 404 -3.53 -25.13 19.10
C ASP A 404 -3.10 -24.34 20.34
N THR A 405 -3.96 -24.21 21.34
CA THR A 405 -3.62 -23.49 22.57
C THR A 405 -3.52 -24.47 23.73
N VAL A 406 -2.38 -24.42 24.42
CA VAL A 406 -2.15 -25.21 25.62
C VAL A 406 -2.38 -24.33 26.85
N PRO A 407 -3.10 -24.81 27.88
CA PRO A 407 -3.26 -24.07 29.13
C PRO A 407 -1.94 -23.97 29.89
N ASP A 408 -1.90 -23.15 30.95
CA ASP A 408 -0.78 -23.12 31.88
C ASP A 408 -0.59 -24.50 32.55
N PHE A 409 0.65 -24.95 32.71
CA PHE A 409 0.93 -26.25 33.34
C PHE A 409 2.28 -26.28 34.06
N PHE A 410 2.46 -27.31 34.89
CA PHE A 410 3.73 -27.64 35.51
C PHE A 410 4.31 -28.89 34.89
N ILE A 411 5.63 -28.94 34.77
CA ILE A 411 6.37 -30.10 34.26
C ILE A 411 7.62 -30.33 35.10
N SER A 412 8.04 -31.59 35.23
CA SER A 412 9.26 -31.91 35.97
C SER A 412 10.47 -31.29 35.27
N ARG A 413 11.42 -30.77 36.06
CA ARG A 413 12.66 -30.19 35.52
C ARG A 413 13.55 -31.26 34.89
N HIS A 414 13.55 -32.45 35.48
CA HIS A 414 14.37 -33.57 35.06
C HIS A 414 13.47 -34.77 34.70
N PRO A 415 13.96 -35.67 33.84
CA PRO A 415 13.34 -36.99 33.65
C PRO A 415 13.29 -37.76 34.97
N VAL A 416 12.33 -38.69 35.08
CA VAL A 416 12.27 -39.60 36.23
C VAL A 416 13.56 -40.43 36.27
N SER A 417 14.19 -40.55 37.45
CA SER A 417 15.42 -41.34 37.59
C SER A 417 15.14 -42.82 37.89
N PHE A 418 16.16 -43.68 37.73
CA PHE A 418 16.08 -45.08 38.19
C PHE A 418 15.74 -45.17 39.68
N GLY A 419 16.33 -44.32 40.52
CA GLY A 419 16.07 -44.27 41.97
C GLY A 419 14.63 -43.90 42.31
N GLU A 420 14.04 -42.94 41.59
CA GLU A 420 12.65 -42.55 41.77
C GLU A 420 11.70 -43.65 41.31
N TYR A 421 11.96 -44.26 40.16
CA TYR A 421 11.14 -45.34 39.62
C TYR A 421 11.24 -46.62 40.48
N ARG A 422 12.44 -46.93 41.01
CA ARG A 422 12.65 -48.03 41.96
C ARG A 422 11.75 -47.91 43.19
N LYS A 423 11.57 -46.70 43.74
CA LYS A 423 10.68 -46.46 44.90
C LYS A 423 9.23 -46.83 44.57
N PHE A 424 8.77 -46.52 43.36
CA PHE A 424 7.45 -46.94 42.87
C PHE A 424 7.37 -48.46 42.75
N TRP A 425 8.35 -49.06 42.07
CA TRP A 425 8.36 -50.49 41.79
C TRP A 425 8.38 -51.34 43.08
N LEU A 426 9.18 -50.94 44.06
CA LEU A 426 9.24 -51.59 45.38
C LEU A 426 7.97 -51.40 46.22
N ALA A 427 7.20 -50.33 45.97
CA ALA A 427 5.94 -50.06 46.68
C ALA A 427 4.74 -50.86 46.11
N LEU A 428 4.94 -51.66 45.07
CA LEU A 428 3.92 -52.57 44.55
C LEU A 428 3.87 -53.83 45.41
N ASP A 429 2.71 -54.19 45.96
CA ASP A 429 2.55 -55.38 46.81
C ASP A 429 2.32 -56.67 46.00
N ASP A 430 1.83 -56.56 44.77
CA ASP A 430 1.55 -57.69 43.88
C ASP A 430 2.75 -58.03 42.98
N GLN A 431 3.24 -59.26 43.09
CA GLN A 431 4.34 -59.78 42.26
C GLN A 431 4.03 -59.74 40.76
N LYS A 432 2.77 -59.93 40.35
CA LYS A 432 2.36 -59.80 38.94
C LYS A 432 2.49 -58.37 38.46
N LEU A 433 2.15 -57.39 39.30
CA LEU A 433 2.33 -55.97 38.97
C LEU A 433 3.81 -55.58 38.92
N ARG A 434 4.65 -56.13 39.82
CA ARG A 434 6.11 -55.94 39.76
C ARG A 434 6.71 -56.48 38.47
N GLN A 435 6.29 -57.65 38.01
CA GLN A 435 6.76 -58.21 36.74
C GLN A 435 6.23 -57.41 35.53
N LYS A 436 4.97 -56.96 35.59
CA LYS A 436 4.35 -56.15 34.53
C LYS A 436 5.02 -54.79 34.34
N TYR A 437 5.36 -54.12 35.44
CA TYR A 437 5.97 -52.78 35.43
C TYR A 437 7.49 -52.80 35.60
N MET A 438 8.13 -53.95 35.34
CA MET A 438 9.58 -54.08 35.37
C MET A 438 10.20 -53.32 34.19
N PRO A 439 11.16 -52.39 34.42
CA PRO A 439 11.96 -51.83 33.34
C PRO A 439 12.82 -52.92 32.70
N LYS A 440 12.84 -52.97 31.36
CA LYS A 440 13.58 -53.99 30.60
C LYS A 440 14.54 -53.36 29.59
N LEU A 441 15.76 -53.88 29.58
CA LEU A 441 16.79 -53.53 28.62
C LEU A 441 16.76 -54.54 27.46
N LEU A 442 16.69 -54.05 26.22
CA LEU A 442 16.85 -54.89 25.04
C LEU A 442 18.34 -55.03 24.73
N LYS A 443 18.88 -56.25 24.80
CA LYS A 443 20.27 -56.58 24.44
C LYS A 443 20.24 -57.88 23.63
N ASN A 444 20.94 -57.93 22.50
CA ASN A 444 20.99 -59.12 21.63
C ASN A 444 19.60 -59.68 21.25
N ARG A 445 18.61 -58.80 21.00
CA ARG A 445 17.19 -59.15 20.73
C ARG A 445 16.44 -59.81 21.89
N GLU A 446 17.02 -59.88 23.08
CA GLU A 446 16.38 -60.38 24.30
C GLU A 446 16.14 -59.26 25.31
N TYR A 447 15.05 -59.37 26.07
CA TYR A 447 14.73 -58.43 27.13
C TYR A 447 15.28 -58.91 28.47
N HIS A 448 16.17 -58.11 29.06
CA HIS A 448 16.72 -58.36 30.38
C HIS A 448 16.11 -57.40 31.41
N ASP A 449 15.78 -57.92 32.59
CA ASP A 449 15.29 -57.10 33.69
C ASP A 449 16.39 -56.15 34.18
N ILE A 450 16.01 -54.92 34.48
CA ILE A 450 16.93 -53.88 34.94
C ILE A 450 17.14 -53.93 36.46
N PHE A 451 16.16 -54.42 37.21
CA PHE A 451 16.23 -54.57 38.66
C PHE A 451 16.25 -56.04 39.07
N ASP A 452 16.99 -56.37 40.13
CA ASP A 452 16.83 -57.62 40.84
C ASP A 452 15.55 -57.63 41.72
N HIS A 453 15.30 -58.72 42.44
CA HIS A 453 14.14 -58.87 43.33
C HIS A 453 14.13 -57.87 44.50
N SER A 454 15.28 -57.31 44.86
CA SER A 454 15.48 -56.31 45.92
C SER A 454 15.56 -54.86 45.37
N GLY A 455 15.37 -54.69 44.05
CA GLY A 455 15.43 -53.40 43.36
C GLY A 455 16.85 -52.90 43.06
N ASN A 456 17.90 -53.69 43.22
CA ASN A 456 19.25 -53.29 42.84
C ASN A 456 19.41 -53.33 41.33
N LEU A 457 20.20 -52.40 40.79
CA LEU A 457 20.44 -52.31 39.34
C LEU A 457 21.30 -53.50 38.88
N LEU A 458 20.81 -54.22 37.87
CA LEU A 458 21.53 -55.29 37.16
C LEU A 458 22.38 -54.75 36.00
N VAL A 459 22.27 -53.45 35.74
CA VAL A 459 22.93 -52.73 34.65
C VAL A 459 23.88 -51.68 35.23
N ASN A 460 25.04 -51.49 34.59
CA ASN A 460 26.04 -50.52 35.03
C ASN A 460 25.66 -49.08 34.62
N VAL A 461 24.71 -48.50 35.35
CA VAL A 461 24.21 -47.12 35.16
C VAL A 461 24.01 -46.46 36.52
N ASP A 462 24.14 -45.14 36.56
CA ASP A 462 23.91 -44.37 37.78
C ASP A 462 22.42 -44.40 38.17
N ILE A 463 22.13 -44.52 39.46
CA ILE A 463 20.78 -44.54 40.02
C ILE A 463 20.03 -43.22 39.78
N ASP A 464 20.76 -42.11 39.67
CA ASP A 464 20.21 -40.78 39.38
C ASP A 464 20.05 -40.52 37.87
N SER A 465 20.51 -41.44 37.01
CA SER A 465 20.27 -41.35 35.57
C SER A 465 18.78 -41.51 35.22
N PRO A 466 18.32 -40.91 34.11
CA PRO A 466 16.98 -41.15 33.57
C PRO A 466 16.71 -42.64 33.42
N VAL A 467 15.60 -43.11 34.00
CA VAL A 467 15.19 -44.51 33.84
C VAL A 467 14.97 -44.80 32.35
N PHE A 468 15.39 -45.98 31.90
CA PHE A 468 15.04 -46.51 30.58
C PHE A 468 14.33 -47.89 30.66
N GLY A 469 13.81 -48.40 29.53
CA GLY A 469 13.19 -49.71 29.45
C GLY A 469 11.75 -49.84 29.95
N VAL A 470 11.00 -48.75 30.11
CA VAL A 470 9.63 -48.80 30.67
C VAL A 470 8.61 -48.44 29.58
N ASP A 471 7.44 -49.09 29.63
CA ASP A 471 6.36 -48.86 28.67
C ASP A 471 5.38 -47.76 29.13
N LEU A 472 4.43 -47.39 28.26
CA LEU A 472 3.42 -46.38 28.54
C LEU A 472 2.53 -46.75 29.73
N ALA A 473 2.15 -48.02 29.85
CA ALA A 473 1.27 -48.47 30.92
C ALA A 473 1.94 -48.30 32.29
N SER A 474 3.23 -48.62 32.34
CA SER A 474 4.10 -48.50 33.50
C SER A 474 4.37 -47.04 33.86
N ALA A 475 4.60 -46.17 32.89
CA ALA A 475 4.74 -44.73 33.11
C ALA A 475 3.43 -44.12 33.67
N LYS A 476 2.27 -44.47 33.10
CA LYS A 476 0.96 -44.07 33.64
C LYS A 476 0.72 -44.61 35.05
N ALA A 477 1.15 -45.85 35.33
CA ALA A 477 1.04 -46.45 36.66
C ALA A 477 1.90 -45.71 37.69
N TYR A 478 3.15 -45.37 37.32
CA TYR A 478 4.04 -44.53 38.12
C TYR A 478 3.39 -43.17 38.43
N CYS A 479 2.85 -42.48 37.42
CA CYS A 479 2.16 -41.21 37.61
C CYS A 479 0.97 -41.32 38.59
N ARG A 480 0.15 -42.38 38.48
CA ARG A 480 -0.97 -42.62 39.40
C ARG A 480 -0.50 -42.89 40.83
N TRP A 481 0.55 -43.68 41.00
CA TRP A 481 1.15 -43.95 42.31
C TRP A 481 1.69 -42.66 42.94
N LEU A 482 2.46 -41.88 42.16
CA LEU A 482 3.00 -40.60 42.60
C LEU A 482 1.89 -39.61 42.96
N SER A 483 0.78 -39.63 42.19
CA SER A 483 -0.38 -38.79 42.45
C SER A 483 -1.00 -39.06 43.81
N ARG A 484 -1.21 -40.35 44.13
CA ARG A 484 -1.76 -40.78 45.43
C ARG A 484 -0.83 -40.41 46.57
N ARG A 485 0.48 -40.60 46.37
CA ARG A 485 1.50 -40.32 47.39
C ARG A 485 1.60 -38.84 47.73
N LEU A 486 1.50 -37.96 46.73
CA LEU A 486 1.62 -36.51 46.91
C LEU A 486 0.28 -35.81 47.15
N GLY A 487 -0.86 -36.51 46.99
CA GLY A 487 -2.18 -35.90 47.04
C GLY A 487 -2.44 -34.89 45.90
N GLN A 488 -1.66 -34.95 44.81
CA GLN A 488 -1.70 -34.02 43.68
C GLN A 488 -1.76 -34.80 42.38
N SER A 489 -2.55 -34.35 41.40
CA SER A 489 -2.62 -35.02 40.09
C SER A 489 -1.28 -34.92 39.34
N ARG A 490 -0.68 -36.06 39.02
CA ARG A 490 0.49 -36.20 38.15
C ARG A 490 0.08 -37.02 36.94
N VAL A 491 0.30 -36.47 35.75
CA VAL A 491 0.01 -37.13 34.47
C VAL A 491 1.18 -36.93 33.52
N LEU A 492 1.24 -37.76 32.48
CA LEU A 492 2.16 -37.52 31.37
C LEU A 492 1.71 -36.26 30.61
N PRO A 493 2.64 -35.42 30.16
CA PRO A 493 2.31 -34.25 29.35
C PRO A 493 1.73 -34.68 28.00
N SER A 494 0.82 -33.89 27.44
CA SER A 494 0.41 -34.06 26.05
C SER A 494 1.57 -33.72 25.10
N PRO A 495 1.55 -34.18 23.84
CA PRO A 495 2.56 -33.79 22.85
C PRO A 495 2.71 -32.27 22.70
N LEU A 496 1.60 -31.53 22.74
CA LEU A 496 1.61 -30.06 22.66
C LEU A 496 2.19 -29.41 23.92
N GLN A 497 1.89 -29.95 25.11
CA GLN A 497 2.52 -29.50 26.36
C GLN A 497 4.02 -29.76 26.34
N TRP A 498 4.43 -30.95 25.88
CA TRP A 498 5.84 -31.29 25.79
C TRP A 498 6.57 -30.37 24.80
N ARG A 499 6.01 -30.15 23.60
CA ARG A 499 6.52 -29.20 22.60
C ARG A 499 6.61 -27.77 23.11
N ARG A 500 5.62 -27.31 23.88
CA ARG A 500 5.65 -25.99 24.53
C ARG A 500 6.79 -25.88 25.54
N ALA A 501 7.00 -26.92 26.35
CA ALA A 501 8.00 -26.92 27.41
C ALA A 501 9.43 -27.13 26.90
N SER A 502 9.59 -27.80 25.75
CA SER A 502 10.89 -28.07 25.12
C SER A 502 11.38 -26.94 24.21
N ALA A 503 10.56 -25.90 23.98
CA ALA A 503 10.97 -24.72 23.22
C ALA A 503 12.18 -24.03 23.90
N GLY A 504 13.39 -24.18 23.33
CA GLY A 504 14.59 -23.55 23.88
C GLY A 504 15.96 -23.96 23.33
N MET A 505 16.06 -24.53 22.12
CA MET A 505 17.26 -25.27 21.66
C MET A 505 18.16 -24.47 20.70
N PRO A 506 19.46 -24.81 20.59
CA PRO A 506 20.46 -24.07 19.80
C PRO A 506 20.30 -24.17 18.27
N ASN A 507 19.55 -25.13 17.75
CA ASN A 507 19.33 -25.34 16.31
C ASN A 507 17.85 -25.22 15.97
N TYR A 508 17.22 -24.09 16.29
CA TYR A 508 15.79 -23.95 16.10
C TYR A 508 15.37 -22.67 15.33
N GLU A 509 14.61 -22.81 14.22
CA GLU A 509 14.00 -21.68 13.51
C GLU A 509 12.84 -21.10 14.33
N TRP A 510 12.69 -19.78 14.32
CA TRP A 510 11.67 -19.09 15.10
C TRP A 510 10.43 -18.80 14.24
N GLN A 511 9.37 -19.60 14.37
CA GLN A 511 8.05 -19.22 13.83
C GLN A 511 7.04 -19.08 14.98
N SER A 512 6.51 -17.87 15.15
CA SER A 512 5.25 -17.59 15.89
C SER A 512 5.15 -18.16 17.32
N GLU A 513 6.05 -17.76 18.22
CA GLU A 513 5.99 -18.00 19.68
C GLU A 513 6.47 -19.39 20.14
N ILE A 514 7.03 -20.19 19.23
CA ILE A 514 7.68 -21.46 19.55
C ILE A 514 8.93 -21.59 18.70
N LEU A 515 9.93 -22.23 19.28
CA LEU A 515 11.14 -22.64 18.60
C LEU A 515 10.80 -23.92 17.77
N PHE A 516 11.24 -24.03 16.51
CA PHE A 516 11.18 -25.24 15.64
C PHE A 516 12.51 -25.96 15.54
N PRO A 517 12.62 -27.30 15.54
CA PRO A 517 13.88 -27.94 15.16
C PRO A 517 14.24 -27.53 13.74
N SER A 518 15.35 -26.82 13.57
CA SER A 518 16.00 -26.75 12.27
C SER A 518 16.68 -28.09 12.05
N ASP A 519 16.42 -28.73 10.92
CA ASP A 519 17.13 -29.93 10.47
C ASP A 519 18.60 -29.54 10.20
N PRO A 520 19.57 -29.94 11.05
CA PRO A 520 20.97 -29.58 10.85
C PRO A 520 21.74 -30.78 10.29
N ASP A 521 22.72 -30.52 9.43
CA ASP A 521 23.79 -31.46 9.15
C ASP A 521 24.37 -32.00 10.49
N ASN A 522 24.04 -33.26 10.81
CA ASN A 522 24.66 -34.16 11.80
C ASN A 522 25.43 -33.48 12.96
N SER A 523 24.72 -32.98 13.98
CA SER A 523 25.33 -32.66 15.28
C SER A 523 24.85 -33.67 16.34
N GLU A 524 25.70 -34.63 16.69
CA GLU A 524 25.48 -35.68 17.73
C GLU A 524 25.38 -35.12 19.18
N GLU A 525 25.34 -33.81 19.37
CA GLU A 525 25.49 -33.15 20.67
C GLU A 525 24.13 -32.92 21.37
N TYR A 526 24.06 -33.17 22.67
CA TYR A 526 22.84 -32.97 23.46
C TYR A 526 22.50 -31.48 23.57
N ALA A 527 21.27 -31.11 23.18
CA ALA A 527 20.74 -29.76 23.30
C ALA A 527 19.95 -29.60 24.61
N GLU A 528 20.26 -28.58 25.40
CA GLU A 528 19.49 -28.23 26.59
C GLU A 528 18.62 -27.00 26.32
N SER A 529 17.31 -27.12 26.57
CA SER A 529 16.36 -26.02 26.42
C SER A 529 16.63 -24.90 27.43
N VAL A 530 16.12 -23.70 27.17
CA VAL A 530 16.15 -22.57 28.12
C VAL A 530 15.53 -22.94 29.50
N PHE A 531 14.66 -23.94 29.55
CA PHE A 531 14.05 -24.45 30.79
C PHE A 531 14.84 -25.57 31.48
N GLY A 532 15.94 -26.02 30.88
CA GLY A 532 16.81 -27.09 31.39
C GLY A 532 16.41 -28.51 30.96
N MET A 533 15.60 -28.64 29.89
CA MET A 533 15.23 -29.95 29.33
C MET A 533 16.21 -30.40 28.27
N ILE A 534 16.63 -31.65 28.28
CA ILE A 534 17.66 -32.17 27.36
C ILE A 534 17.02 -32.99 26.24
N THR A 535 17.34 -32.70 24.98
CA THR A 535 16.91 -33.43 23.77
C THR A 535 18.09 -33.60 22.80
N ARG A 536 17.94 -34.45 21.78
CA ARG A 536 18.95 -34.59 20.71
C ARG A 536 18.48 -33.91 19.39
N PRO A 537 19.37 -33.24 18.64
CA PRO A 537 19.03 -32.49 17.41
C PRO A 537 18.58 -33.34 16.20
N ASP A 538 18.99 -34.60 16.12
CA ASP A 538 18.82 -35.53 14.98
C ASP A 538 17.48 -36.28 14.95
N MET A 539 16.55 -35.95 15.86
CA MET A 539 15.34 -36.73 16.08
C MET A 539 14.15 -36.13 15.34
N GLN A 540 13.84 -36.64 14.13
CA GLN A 540 12.63 -36.27 13.39
C GLN A 540 11.36 -36.89 14.03
N GLU A 541 10.36 -36.06 14.36
CA GLU A 541 9.04 -36.51 14.83
C GLU A 541 8.21 -37.07 13.66
N ILE A 542 7.85 -38.35 13.68
CA ILE A 542 6.88 -38.94 12.74
C ILE A 542 5.47 -38.70 13.29
N THR A 543 4.70 -37.81 12.65
CA THR A 543 3.28 -37.59 12.97
C THR A 543 2.37 -38.44 12.08
N SER A 544 1.75 -39.49 12.61
CA SER A 544 0.52 -40.06 12.02
C SER A 544 -0.49 -40.45 13.11
N ALA A 545 -1.77 -40.38 12.77
CA ALA A 545 -2.88 -40.40 13.71
C ALA A 545 -2.99 -41.73 14.48
N ASN A 546 -3.13 -41.59 15.82
CA ASN A 546 -3.51 -42.61 16.82
C ASN A 546 -2.39 -43.23 17.67
N SER A 547 -1.68 -42.45 18.51
CA SER A 547 -1.19 -42.92 19.83
C SER A 547 -0.48 -41.82 20.66
N VAL A 548 -0.25 -42.10 21.96
CA VAL A 548 -0.24 -41.20 23.14
C VAL A 548 1.05 -40.39 23.38
N ALA A 549 2.21 -40.82 22.94
CA ALA A 549 3.49 -40.10 23.05
C ALA A 549 4.59 -40.97 22.44
N ASP A 550 4.36 -41.48 21.22
CA ASP A 550 5.43 -42.15 20.53
C ASP A 550 6.38 -41.09 19.97
N ILE A 551 7.64 -41.18 20.39
CA ILE A 551 8.80 -40.40 19.95
C ILE A 551 9.08 -39.13 20.78
N ALA A 552 9.78 -39.33 21.89
CA ALA A 552 11.02 -38.59 22.09
C ALA A 552 12.15 -39.62 22.27
N ASN A 553 12.44 -40.30 21.16
CA ASN A 553 13.79 -40.58 20.67
C ASN A 553 13.84 -41.87 19.80
N SER A 554 13.64 -41.79 18.46
CA SER A 554 14.06 -42.85 17.53
C SER A 554 15.05 -42.37 16.46
N GLU A 555 16.30 -42.82 16.56
CA GLU A 555 17.11 -43.13 15.38
C GLU A 555 16.66 -44.49 14.80
N VAL A 556 17.00 -44.70 13.53
CA VAL A 556 16.76 -45.85 12.64
C VAL A 556 15.57 -45.70 11.69
N LEU A 557 15.85 -45.15 10.51
CA LEU A 557 15.05 -45.35 9.30
C LEU A 557 15.72 -46.44 8.45
N GLY A 558 14.93 -47.45 8.09
CA GLY A 558 15.34 -48.45 7.11
C GLY A 558 14.24 -49.46 6.81
N ALA A 559 13.17 -49.05 6.12
CA ALA A 559 12.50 -49.83 5.08
C ALA A 559 11.21 -49.16 4.59
N SER A 560 11.15 -48.96 3.28
CA SER A 560 9.97 -48.59 2.50
C SER A 560 8.88 -49.67 2.50
N LYS A 561 7.62 -49.23 2.38
CA LYS A 561 6.41 -49.96 1.93
C LYS A 561 5.98 -51.16 2.77
N THR A 562 4.80 -51.12 3.39
CA THR A 562 3.54 -51.74 2.89
C THR A 562 2.44 -51.68 3.95
N SER A 563 1.20 -51.65 3.47
CA SER A 563 -0.06 -51.96 4.13
C SER A 563 -0.03 -53.18 5.08
N MET A 564 -0.63 -53.05 6.27
CA MET A 564 -1.66 -53.93 6.86
C MET A 564 -1.70 -53.73 8.38
N LEU A 565 -2.92 -53.73 8.92
CA LEU A 565 -3.24 -53.78 10.34
C LEU A 565 -2.73 -55.11 10.94
N ASP A 566 -1.98 -55.06 12.04
CA ASP A 566 -1.96 -56.10 13.07
C ASP A 566 -1.38 -55.59 14.41
N GLU A 567 -1.89 -56.12 15.52
CA GLU A 567 -1.80 -55.64 16.92
C GLU A 567 -0.46 -55.86 17.66
N GLU A 568 0.66 -56.13 16.99
CA GLU A 568 1.94 -56.40 17.67
C GLU A 568 3.12 -55.67 17.04
N SER A 569 3.43 -54.44 17.50
CA SER A 569 4.80 -53.86 17.49
C SER A 569 4.79 -52.39 17.92
N PHE A 570 5.02 -52.07 19.20
CA PHE A 570 5.38 -50.71 19.61
C PHE A 570 6.31 -50.71 20.83
N ASN A 571 7.55 -50.30 20.62
CA ASN A 571 8.54 -50.08 21.66
C ASN A 571 8.75 -48.55 21.82
N ARG A 572 8.54 -48.08 23.06
CA ARG A 572 9.21 -46.95 23.74
C ARG A 572 8.56 -45.55 23.67
N ILE A 573 8.10 -45.10 24.85
CA ILE A 573 7.75 -43.71 25.20
C ILE A 573 8.71 -43.23 26.30
N THR A 574 9.62 -42.30 25.97
CA THR A 574 10.58 -41.60 26.89
C THR A 574 11.25 -42.44 27.97
N PHE A 575 12.06 -43.37 27.51
CA PHE A 575 13.04 -44.16 28.25
C PHE A 575 14.19 -44.36 27.25
N ARG A 576 15.44 -43.93 27.56
CA ARG A 576 16.56 -44.01 26.59
C ARG A 576 16.68 -45.41 25.97
N THR A 577 16.56 -45.48 24.66
CA THR A 577 17.03 -46.59 23.81
C THR A 577 18.52 -46.80 24.10
N ALA A 578 18.91 -47.94 24.68
CA ALA A 578 20.30 -48.36 24.60
C ALA A 578 20.61 -48.61 23.12
N MET A 579 21.54 -47.84 22.56
CA MET A 579 22.17 -48.21 21.30
C MET A 579 23.11 -49.38 21.56
N THR A 580 22.95 -50.41 20.74
CA THR A 580 23.98 -51.41 20.48
C THR A 580 25.22 -50.70 19.99
N THR A 581 26.23 -50.59 20.84
CA THR A 581 27.61 -50.56 20.35
C THR A 581 27.94 -51.98 19.92
N GLU A 582 28.00 -52.20 18.60
CA GLU A 582 29.03 -53.09 18.06
C GLU A 582 30.31 -52.29 17.88
#